data_AF-A0A7C7RKX1-F1
#
_entry.id   AF-A0A7C7RKX1-F1
#
_cell.length_a   1.000
_cell.length_b   1.000
_cell.length_c   1.000
_cell.angle_alpha   90.00
_cell.angle_beta   90.00
_cell.angle_gamma   90.00
#
_symmetry.space_group_name_H-M   'P 1'
#
loop_
_entity.id
_entity.type
_entity.pdbx_description
1 polymer ?
#
loop_
_entity_poly.entity_id
_entity_poly.type
_entity_poly.pdbx_seq_one_letter_code
_entity_poly.pdbx_strand_id
1 'polypeptide(L)'
;MSLRDSAFIQSGSSRHVFKLLPDMVWLMSWGKLLPTLLLLVILSVSLPFEATLARHRKNNRFPGDITGFLPPGNHEVYLDVQILSEQEARVIVTFKAMDQISWFMISSQYAKQRADLALDLERFIADSLWVDLAAVKRRGIEIDVKSWKIWLLADVDISNSTLISRKGREIQICIRDPIFEEMYEGVMGWIDRINVTVAEGMKIVSSSPGENIVDYKESGVLWEIPSMEKASPTYCVNVRLKGIVIPSWLILVVSFVVLALLYFILSKKLRKPSQEPFLST
;
A
#
# COMPACT_ATOMS: atom_id res chain seq x y z
N MET A 1 35.82 -47.88 -40.49
CA MET A 1 34.50 -47.83 -41.15
C MET A 1 34.09 -46.37 -41.17
N SER A 2 34.35 -45.68 -42.27
CA SER A 2 33.49 -45.65 -43.48
C SER A 2 32.23 -44.84 -43.18
N LEU A 3 32.29 -43.51 -43.37
CA LEU A 3 32.02 -42.79 -44.63
C LEU A 3 30.51 -42.70 -44.88
N ARG A 4 29.98 -41.47 -44.85
CA ARG A 4 29.45 -40.75 -46.04
C ARG A 4 27.97 -41.12 -46.28
N ASP A 5 27.06 -40.19 -46.53
CA ASP A 5 27.13 -39.01 -47.39
C ASP A 5 26.34 -37.81 -46.79
N SER A 6 26.90 -36.60 -46.74
CA SER A 6 27.11 -35.62 -47.85
C SER A 6 25.76 -35.08 -48.35
N ALA A 7 25.37 -33.83 -48.04
CA ALA A 7 25.71 -32.59 -48.75
C ALA A 7 24.37 -31.99 -49.32
N PHE A 8 24.11 -30.70 -49.53
CA PHE A 8 24.93 -29.49 -49.67
C PHE A 8 23.98 -28.26 -49.72
N ILE A 9 24.38 -27.13 -49.10
CA ILE A 9 24.30 -25.70 -49.54
C ILE A 9 22.91 -25.09 -49.86
N GLN A 10 22.51 -23.89 -49.39
CA GLN A 10 23.14 -22.57 -49.58
C GLN A 10 22.62 -21.46 -48.64
N SER A 11 23.49 -20.47 -48.45
CA SER A 11 23.32 -19.19 -47.75
C SER A 11 22.10 -18.36 -48.18
N GLY A 12 21.53 -17.61 -47.23
CA GLY A 12 20.60 -16.53 -47.55
C GLY A 12 20.12 -15.73 -46.34
N SER A 13 20.79 -14.61 -46.09
CA SER A 13 20.29 -13.33 -45.55
C SER A 13 18.86 -13.23 -44.97
N SER A 14 18.80 -12.45 -43.88
CA SER A 14 17.78 -11.43 -43.60
C SER A 14 16.78 -11.73 -42.48
N ARG A 15 16.96 -10.94 -41.40
CA ARG A 15 15.93 -10.30 -40.56
C ARG A 15 14.50 -10.58 -41.02
N HIS A 16 13.71 -11.31 -40.23
CA HIS A 16 12.26 -11.10 -40.08
C HIS A 16 11.70 -11.97 -38.93
N VAL A 17 11.75 -11.47 -37.70
CA VAL A 17 10.88 -11.94 -36.61
C VAL A 17 10.24 -10.71 -35.95
N PHE A 18 9.34 -10.08 -36.70
CA PHE A 18 8.33 -9.12 -36.21
C PHE A 18 7.24 -9.08 -37.27
N LYS A 19 6.34 -10.06 -37.23
CA LYS A 19 5.20 -10.11 -38.16
C LYS A 19 4.03 -10.90 -37.58
N LEU A 20 3.65 -10.59 -36.34
CA LEU A 20 2.37 -11.03 -35.76
C LEU A 20 1.84 -9.91 -34.87
N LEU A 21 1.40 -8.81 -35.48
CA LEU A 21 0.58 -7.76 -34.84
C LEU A 21 -0.05 -6.69 -35.78
N PRO A 22 0.00 -6.72 -37.13
CA PRO A 22 -0.66 -5.66 -37.91
C PRO A 22 -2.11 -5.94 -38.32
N ASP A 23 -2.67 -7.13 -38.07
CA ASP A 23 -3.91 -7.53 -38.77
C ASP A 23 -5.22 -7.22 -38.01
N MET A 24 -5.17 -6.79 -36.74
CA MET A 24 -6.40 -6.33 -36.06
C MET A 24 -6.76 -4.85 -36.35
N VAL A 25 -5.90 -4.09 -37.03
CA VAL A 25 -6.15 -2.66 -37.33
C VAL A 25 -6.83 -2.47 -38.69
N TRP A 26 -6.94 -3.51 -39.51
CA TRP A 26 -7.29 -3.37 -40.93
C TRP A 26 -8.78 -3.48 -41.30
N LEU A 27 -9.69 -3.64 -40.33
CA LEU A 27 -11.12 -3.90 -40.61
C LEU A 27 -12.09 -2.81 -40.14
N MET A 28 -11.61 -1.67 -39.63
CA MET A 28 -12.48 -0.52 -39.36
C MET A 28 -12.31 0.54 -40.45
N SER A 29 -13.40 0.88 -41.14
CA SER A 29 -13.41 2.02 -42.06
C SER A 29 -12.96 3.28 -41.30
N TRP A 30 -12.11 4.08 -41.93
CA TRP A 30 -11.48 5.27 -41.33
C TRP A 30 -12.48 6.28 -40.72
N GLY A 31 -13.74 6.27 -41.20
CA GLY A 31 -14.83 7.06 -40.63
C GLY A 31 -15.29 6.62 -39.23
N LYS A 32 -14.93 5.41 -38.77
CA LYS A 32 -15.23 4.89 -37.43
C LYS A 32 -14.08 5.07 -36.44
N LEU A 33 -12.84 5.16 -36.92
CA LEU A 33 -11.63 5.34 -36.10
C LEU A 33 -11.59 6.71 -35.39
N LEU A 34 -11.95 7.77 -36.11
CA LEU A 34 -11.98 9.13 -35.59
C LEU A 34 -12.97 9.31 -34.43
N PRO A 35 -14.26 8.87 -34.55
CA PRO A 35 -15.18 8.94 -33.43
C PRO A 35 -14.81 8.01 -32.27
N THR A 36 -14.21 6.83 -32.50
CA THR A 36 -13.73 5.99 -31.39
C THR A 36 -12.57 6.62 -30.62
N LEU A 37 -11.65 7.31 -31.30
CA LEU A 37 -10.57 8.06 -30.65
C LEU A 37 -11.13 9.25 -29.87
N LEU A 38 -12.11 9.98 -30.44
CA LEU A 38 -12.77 11.08 -29.77
C LEU A 38 -13.55 10.60 -28.53
N LEU A 39 -14.24 9.46 -28.63
CA LEU A 39 -14.94 8.81 -27.52
C LEU A 39 -13.96 8.38 -26.42
N LEU A 40 -12.77 7.89 -26.77
CA LEU A 40 -11.70 7.53 -25.82
C LEU A 40 -11.18 8.76 -25.08
N VAL A 41 -11.01 9.89 -25.77
CA VAL A 41 -10.63 11.17 -25.16
C VAL A 41 -11.74 11.68 -24.24
N ILE A 42 -13.01 11.62 -24.66
CA ILE A 42 -14.16 12.02 -23.82
C ILE A 42 -14.28 11.11 -22.59
N LEU A 43 -14.13 9.79 -22.73
CA LEU A 43 -14.12 8.84 -21.61
C LEU A 43 -12.97 9.11 -20.63
N SER A 44 -11.80 9.53 -21.12
CA SER A 44 -10.66 9.89 -20.26
C SER A 44 -10.87 11.19 -19.47
N VAL A 45 -11.72 12.10 -19.97
CA VAL A 45 -12.10 13.35 -19.30
C VAL A 45 -13.32 13.14 -18.37
N SER A 46 -14.06 12.05 -18.53
CA SER A 46 -15.27 11.72 -17.76
C SER A 46 -14.99 10.89 -16.51
N LEU A 47 -13.74 10.48 -16.25
CA LEU A 47 -13.37 9.92 -14.95
C LEU A 47 -13.49 11.03 -13.91
N PRO A 48 -14.20 10.78 -12.80
CA PRO A 48 -14.60 11.84 -11.89
C PRO A 48 -13.35 12.52 -11.34
N PHE A 49 -13.25 13.82 -11.61
CA PHE A 49 -12.48 14.75 -10.81
C PHE A 49 -12.90 14.52 -9.36
N GLU A 50 -12.01 13.90 -8.57
CA GLU A 50 -12.23 13.75 -7.13
C GLU A 50 -12.42 15.15 -6.56
N ALA A 51 -13.68 15.49 -6.32
CA ALA A 51 -14.04 16.65 -5.54
C ALA A 51 -13.36 16.47 -4.19
N THR A 52 -12.44 17.38 -3.88
CA THR A 52 -11.90 17.65 -2.55
C THR A 52 -13.07 18.04 -1.64
N LEU A 53 -13.83 17.04 -1.21
CA LEU A 53 -14.77 17.16 -0.11
C LEU A 53 -13.95 16.93 1.15
N ALA A 54 -13.51 18.04 1.72
CA ALA A 54 -13.20 18.14 3.14
C ALA A 54 -14.47 17.73 3.92
N ARG A 55 -14.67 16.43 4.07
CA ARG A 55 -15.69 15.90 4.96
C ARG A 55 -15.09 15.98 6.34
N HIS A 56 -15.46 17.02 7.08
CA HIS A 56 -15.44 17.00 8.53
C HIS A 56 -16.25 15.76 8.97
N ARG A 57 -15.57 14.62 9.15
CA ARG A 57 -16.17 13.41 9.68
C ARG A 57 -16.20 13.60 11.19
N LYS A 58 -17.40 13.76 11.72
CA LYS A 58 -17.70 13.80 13.16
C LYS A 58 -16.92 12.68 13.87
N ASN A 59 -16.40 13.00 15.05
CA ASN A 59 -15.95 12.06 16.07
C ASN A 59 -16.99 10.95 16.25
N ASN A 60 -16.83 9.85 15.53
CA ASN A 60 -17.45 8.59 15.90
C ASN A 60 -16.50 7.97 16.91
N ARG A 61 -16.74 8.23 18.20
CA ARG A 61 -16.35 7.24 19.22
C ARG A 61 -17.07 5.96 18.82
N PHE A 62 -16.32 4.90 18.50
CA PHE A 62 -16.91 3.60 18.28
C PHE A 62 -17.59 3.18 19.59
N PRO A 63 -18.92 2.98 19.62
CA PRO A 63 -19.61 2.53 20.80
C PRO A 63 -19.50 1.01 20.84
N GLY A 64 -18.36 0.51 21.32
CA GLY A 64 -18.18 -0.90 21.68
C GLY A 64 -17.84 -0.96 23.16
N ASP A 65 -18.49 -1.86 23.90
CA ASP A 65 -18.17 -2.17 25.30
C ASP A 65 -16.65 -2.33 25.45
N ILE A 66 -16.03 -1.38 26.15
CA ILE A 66 -14.59 -1.28 26.32
C ILE A 66 -14.19 -2.20 27.47
N THR A 67 -14.19 -3.50 27.21
CA THR A 67 -13.73 -4.54 28.15
C THR A 67 -12.68 -5.39 27.46
N GLY A 68 -11.59 -4.75 27.02
CA GLY A 68 -10.38 -5.46 26.63
C GLY A 68 -9.54 -5.75 27.87
N PHE A 69 -9.08 -6.99 28.01
CA PHE A 69 -8.16 -7.36 29.09
C PHE A 69 -6.77 -7.62 28.50
N LEU A 70 -5.78 -6.80 28.87
CA LEU A 70 -4.39 -7.04 28.50
C LEU A 70 -3.67 -7.85 29.60
N PRO A 71 -2.58 -8.55 29.26
CA PRO A 71 -1.87 -9.37 30.24
C PRO A 71 -1.39 -8.51 31.43
N PRO A 72 -1.66 -8.90 32.69
CA PRO A 72 -1.28 -8.14 33.86
C PRO A 72 0.20 -8.36 34.21
N GLY A 73 0.76 -7.43 35.00
CA GLY A 73 2.12 -7.51 35.52
C GLY A 73 3.09 -6.57 34.81
N ASN A 74 4.38 -6.70 35.15
CA ASN A 74 5.44 -5.88 34.55
C ASN A 74 5.85 -6.49 33.20
N HIS A 75 5.48 -5.81 32.12
CA HIS A 75 5.72 -6.27 30.76
C HIS A 75 6.03 -5.09 29.84
N GLU A 76 6.78 -5.39 28.79
CA GLU A 76 7.01 -4.46 27.69
C GLU A 76 6.06 -4.82 26.53
N VAL A 77 5.48 -3.80 25.89
CA VAL A 77 4.63 -3.93 24.70
C VAL A 77 5.37 -3.41 23.48
N TYR A 78 5.52 -4.26 22.48
CA TYR A 78 6.10 -3.88 21.19
C TYR A 78 5.06 -3.99 20.09
N LEU A 79 4.98 -2.96 19.25
CA LEU A 79 4.09 -2.91 18.10
C LEU A 79 4.92 -2.72 16.82
N ASP A 80 4.99 -3.76 16.00
CA ASP A 80 5.58 -3.70 14.66
C ASP A 80 4.44 -3.57 13.62
N VAL A 81 4.43 -2.46 12.88
CA VAL A 81 3.45 -2.19 11.82
C VAL A 81 4.17 -2.11 10.48
N GLN A 82 3.88 -3.05 9.59
CA GLN A 82 4.35 -3.05 8.22
C GLN A 82 3.23 -2.60 7.28
N ILE A 83 3.39 -1.42 6.68
CA ILE A 83 2.45 -0.87 5.72
C ILE A 83 2.72 -1.50 4.35
N LEU A 84 1.79 -2.35 3.90
CA LEU A 84 1.92 -3.12 2.66
C LEU A 84 1.36 -2.36 1.46
N SER A 85 0.21 -1.72 1.65
CA SER A 85 -0.48 -0.94 0.63
C SER A 85 -1.19 0.26 1.27
N GLU A 86 -1.90 1.05 0.47
CA GLU A 86 -2.73 2.15 1.00
C GLU A 86 -3.89 1.66 1.89
N GLN A 87 -4.25 0.39 1.79
CA GLN A 87 -5.42 -0.22 2.42
C GLN A 87 -5.06 -1.38 3.33
N GLU A 88 -3.81 -1.86 3.31
CA GLU A 88 -3.42 -3.06 4.01
C GLU A 88 -2.15 -2.81 4.83
N ALA A 89 -2.21 -3.19 6.10
CA ALA A 89 -1.06 -3.26 6.98
C ALA A 89 -0.96 -4.67 7.58
N ARG A 90 0.26 -5.07 7.92
CA ARG A 90 0.55 -6.25 8.72
C ARG A 90 1.06 -5.80 10.06
N VAL A 91 0.48 -6.33 11.13
CA VAL A 91 0.79 -5.93 12.50
C VAL A 91 1.26 -7.13 13.29
N ILE A 92 2.33 -6.94 14.05
CA ILE A 92 2.77 -7.84 15.09
C ILE A 92 2.70 -7.06 16.40
N VAL A 93 1.89 -7.54 17.34
CA VAL A 93 1.94 -7.07 18.72
C VAL A 93 2.63 -8.12 19.57
N THR A 94 3.61 -7.70 20.36
CA THR A 94 4.39 -8.55 21.26
C THR A 94 4.28 -8.06 22.69
N PHE A 95 3.94 -8.96 23.60
CA PHE A 95 4.00 -8.76 25.04
C PHE A 95 5.16 -9.56 25.59
N LYS A 96 6.09 -8.90 26.29
CA LYS A 96 7.27 -9.52 26.87
C LYS A 96 7.26 -9.28 28.38
N ALA A 97 7.18 -10.35 29.17
CA ALA A 97 7.30 -10.22 30.61
C ALA A 97 8.73 -9.84 31.01
N MET A 98 8.86 -8.94 31.99
CA MET A 98 10.16 -8.47 32.48
C MET A 98 10.71 -9.31 33.63
N ASP A 99 9.88 -10.13 34.24
CA ASP A 99 10.23 -11.00 35.34
C ASP A 99 9.41 -12.31 35.32
N GLN A 100 9.86 -13.29 36.09
CA GLN A 100 9.27 -14.62 36.13
C GLN A 100 7.86 -14.64 36.73
N ILE A 101 7.54 -13.73 37.66
CA ILE A 101 6.21 -13.64 38.29
C ILE A 101 5.22 -13.12 37.26
N SER A 102 5.56 -12.02 36.58
CA SER A 102 4.79 -11.46 35.48
C SER A 102 4.59 -12.50 34.37
N TRP A 103 5.65 -13.23 33.99
CA TRP A 103 5.53 -14.33 33.03
C TRP A 103 4.56 -15.43 33.50
N PHE A 104 4.64 -15.82 34.77
CA PHE A 104 3.72 -16.82 35.33
C PHE A 104 2.26 -16.34 35.29
N MET A 105 2.00 -15.07 35.62
CA MET A 105 0.64 -14.51 35.55
C MET A 105 0.10 -14.54 34.11
N ILE A 106 0.88 -14.01 33.16
CA ILE A 106 0.52 -13.95 31.74
C ILE A 106 0.27 -15.36 31.17
N SER A 107 1.21 -16.29 31.41
CA SER A 107 1.10 -17.67 30.91
C SER A 107 -0.04 -18.45 31.58
N SER A 108 -0.31 -18.23 32.87
CA SER A 108 -1.40 -18.89 33.59
C SER A 108 -2.78 -18.45 33.09
N GLN A 109 -2.92 -17.18 32.72
CA GLN A 109 -4.13 -16.66 32.10
C GLN A 109 -4.32 -17.21 30.70
N TYR A 110 -3.24 -17.27 29.91
CA TYR A 110 -3.30 -17.90 28.59
C TYR A 110 -3.79 -19.34 28.65
N ALA A 111 -3.29 -20.13 29.62
CA ALA A 111 -3.71 -21.51 29.80
C ALA A 111 -5.21 -21.65 30.12
N LYS A 112 -5.82 -20.62 30.72
CA LYS A 112 -7.24 -20.63 31.11
C LYS A 112 -8.18 -20.05 30.05
N GLN A 113 -7.73 -19.07 29.26
CA GLN A 113 -8.59 -18.20 28.42
C GLN A 113 -8.02 -17.93 27.02
N ARG A 114 -7.46 -18.97 26.37
CA ARG A 114 -6.75 -18.83 25.09
C ARG A 114 -7.55 -18.13 23.97
N ALA A 115 -8.87 -18.37 23.89
CA ALA A 115 -9.73 -17.74 22.88
C ALA A 115 -9.98 -16.25 23.17
N ASP A 116 -10.16 -15.91 24.44
CA ASP A 116 -10.43 -14.55 24.89
C ASP A 116 -9.19 -13.67 24.72
N LEU A 117 -7.99 -14.18 25.05
CA LEU A 117 -6.75 -13.41 24.85
C LEU A 117 -6.49 -13.06 23.39
N ALA A 118 -6.72 -13.99 22.46
CA ALA A 118 -6.47 -13.71 21.05
C ALA A 118 -7.42 -12.62 20.53
N LEU A 119 -8.67 -12.62 21.01
CA LEU A 119 -9.64 -11.56 20.72
C LEU A 119 -9.21 -10.22 21.33
N ASP A 120 -8.68 -10.23 22.55
CA ASP A 120 -8.20 -9.02 23.22
C ASP A 120 -6.96 -8.43 22.53
N LEU A 121 -6.04 -9.27 22.04
CA LEU A 121 -4.92 -8.82 21.22
C LEU A 121 -5.36 -8.29 19.85
N GLU A 122 -6.41 -8.87 19.24
CA GLU A 122 -7.01 -8.34 18.02
C GLU A 122 -7.67 -6.97 18.27
N ARG A 123 -8.38 -6.82 19.39
CA ARG A 123 -8.94 -5.53 19.83
C ARG A 123 -7.87 -4.50 20.06
N PHE A 124 -6.77 -4.86 20.72
CA PHE A 124 -5.63 -3.96 20.90
C PHE A 124 -5.09 -3.42 19.57
N ILE A 125 -4.91 -4.29 18.57
CA ILE A 125 -4.49 -3.87 17.22
C ILE A 125 -5.56 -2.95 16.58
N ALA A 126 -6.83 -3.32 16.70
CA ALA A 126 -7.95 -2.55 16.15
C ALA A 126 -8.00 -1.13 16.76
N ASP A 127 -7.86 -1.02 18.07
CA ASP A 127 -7.89 0.24 18.81
C ASP A 127 -6.65 1.10 18.52
N SER A 128 -5.46 0.48 18.45
CA SER A 128 -4.22 1.18 18.06
C SER A 128 -4.26 1.75 16.64
N LEU A 129 -4.89 1.06 15.69
CA LEU A 129 -5.03 1.54 14.31
C LEU A 129 -6.35 2.27 14.04
N TRP A 130 -7.21 2.36 15.05
CA TRP A 130 -8.55 2.95 14.99
C TRP A 130 -9.39 2.41 13.83
N VAL A 131 -9.49 1.09 13.77
CA VAL A 131 -10.29 0.33 12.80
C VAL A 131 -11.32 -0.54 13.52
N ASP A 132 -12.32 -1.00 12.80
CA ASP A 132 -13.25 -2.00 13.32
C ASP A 132 -12.52 -3.32 13.60
N LEU A 133 -12.90 -4.04 14.67
CA LEU A 133 -12.34 -5.36 14.97
C LEU A 133 -12.46 -6.34 13.79
N ALA A 134 -13.54 -6.24 13.01
CA ALA A 134 -13.75 -7.05 11.81
C ALA A 134 -12.72 -6.82 10.69
N ALA A 135 -11.98 -5.69 10.74
CA ALA A 135 -10.89 -5.39 9.81
C ALA A 135 -9.58 -6.09 10.19
N VAL A 136 -9.50 -6.68 11.39
CA VAL A 136 -8.32 -7.41 11.87
C VAL A 136 -8.48 -8.90 11.57
N LYS A 137 -7.57 -9.44 10.76
CA LYS A 137 -7.52 -10.86 10.41
C LYS A 137 -6.27 -11.50 10.99
N ARG A 138 -6.44 -12.20 12.12
CA ARG A 138 -5.38 -12.99 12.74
C ARG A 138 -4.80 -14.03 11.79
N ARG A 139 -3.47 -14.10 11.80
CA ARG A 139 -2.65 -15.09 11.07
C ARG A 139 -2.08 -16.13 12.01
N GLY A 140 -1.68 -15.73 13.22
CA GLY A 140 -1.09 -16.65 14.18
C GLY A 140 -0.86 -16.00 15.53
N ILE A 141 -0.79 -16.85 16.55
CA ILE A 141 -0.38 -16.51 17.91
C ILE A 141 0.73 -17.47 18.32
N GLU A 142 1.80 -16.95 18.88
CA GLU A 142 2.93 -17.76 19.33
C GLU A 142 3.34 -17.36 20.75
N ILE A 143 3.83 -18.36 21.47
CA ILE A 143 4.27 -18.21 22.85
C ILE A 143 5.68 -18.76 22.95
N ASP A 144 6.61 -17.88 23.26
CA ASP A 144 7.99 -18.24 23.54
C ASP A 144 8.24 -18.24 25.03
N VAL A 145 8.25 -19.45 25.60
CA VAL A 145 8.50 -19.67 27.03
C VAL A 145 9.94 -19.34 27.43
N LYS A 146 10.91 -19.42 26.49
CA LYS A 146 12.32 -19.14 26.80
C LYS A 146 12.59 -17.65 26.89
N SER A 147 11.95 -16.86 26.03
CA SER A 147 12.10 -15.40 26.02
C SER A 147 10.98 -14.65 26.73
N TRP A 148 10.03 -15.39 27.33
CA TRP A 148 8.85 -14.88 28.04
C TRP A 148 8.00 -13.92 27.20
N LYS A 149 7.74 -14.33 25.95
CA LYS A 149 7.00 -13.52 24.98
C LYS A 149 5.72 -14.20 24.52
N ILE A 150 4.72 -13.38 24.23
CA ILE A 150 3.54 -13.75 23.46
C ILE A 150 3.42 -12.75 22.32
N TRP A 151 3.23 -13.23 21.10
CA TRP A 151 2.94 -12.34 19.98
C TRP A 151 1.75 -12.80 19.14
N LEU A 152 1.00 -11.83 18.65
CA LEU A 152 -0.07 -12.00 17.66
C LEU A 152 0.37 -11.35 16.36
N LEU A 153 0.31 -12.12 15.28
CA LEU A 153 0.45 -11.63 13.91
C LEU A 153 -0.94 -11.52 13.27
N ALA A 154 -1.25 -10.35 12.70
CA ALA A 154 -2.50 -10.10 11.99
C ALA A 154 -2.27 -9.27 10.72
N ASP A 155 -3.12 -9.47 9.72
CA ASP A 155 -3.29 -8.50 8.64
C ASP A 155 -4.49 -7.62 8.97
N VAL A 156 -4.40 -6.33 8.62
CA VAL A 156 -5.38 -5.31 8.98
C VAL A 156 -5.77 -4.53 7.73
N ASP A 157 -7.07 -4.47 7.48
CA ASP A 157 -7.64 -3.54 6.50
C ASP A 157 -7.75 -2.14 7.12
N ILE A 158 -6.88 -1.25 6.67
CA ILE A 158 -6.81 0.13 7.16
C ILE A 158 -7.61 1.11 6.28
N SER A 159 -8.31 0.63 5.25
CA SER A 159 -9.09 1.48 4.34
C SER A 159 -10.15 2.34 5.04
N ASN A 160 -10.71 1.84 6.15
CA ASN A 160 -11.76 2.51 6.92
C ASN A 160 -11.25 3.30 8.14
N SER A 161 -9.93 3.31 8.40
CA SER A 161 -9.36 4.01 9.56
C SER A 161 -9.57 5.53 9.44
N THR A 162 -10.05 6.18 10.51
CA THR A 162 -10.12 7.65 10.57
C THR A 162 -8.80 8.31 10.93
N LEU A 163 -7.80 7.51 11.30
CA LEU A 163 -6.42 7.96 11.55
C LEU A 163 -5.58 8.02 10.28
N ILE A 164 -6.20 7.76 9.12
CA ILE A 164 -5.55 7.83 7.82
C ILE A 164 -6.06 9.02 7.05
N SER A 165 -5.15 9.95 6.76
CA SER A 165 -5.43 11.10 5.91
C SER A 165 -4.69 10.93 4.58
N ARG A 166 -5.35 11.26 3.47
CA ARG A 166 -4.77 11.13 2.12
C ARG A 166 -4.75 12.48 1.44
N LYS A 167 -3.59 12.83 0.90
CA LYS A 167 -3.39 14.04 0.09
C LYS A 167 -2.53 13.70 -1.12
N GLY A 168 -3.18 13.40 -2.24
CA GLY A 168 -2.51 12.96 -3.45
C GLY A 168 -1.77 11.64 -3.22
N ARG A 169 -0.43 11.66 -3.25
CA ARG A 169 0.42 10.47 -3.03
C ARG A 169 0.94 10.31 -1.61
N GLU A 170 0.58 11.25 -0.75
CA GLU A 170 0.94 11.21 0.66
C GLU A 170 -0.22 10.63 1.46
N ILE A 171 0.11 9.65 2.28
CA ILE A 171 -0.79 8.96 3.18
C ILE A 171 -0.19 9.16 4.56
N GLN A 172 -0.91 9.87 5.41
CA GLN A 172 -0.61 9.92 6.83
C GLN A 172 -1.24 8.69 7.47
N ILE A 173 -0.46 7.92 8.22
CA ILE A 173 -0.95 6.79 9.02
C ILE A 173 -0.56 7.07 10.46
N CYS A 174 -1.55 7.14 11.34
CA CYS A 174 -1.34 7.36 12.76
C CYS A 174 -1.69 6.10 13.56
N ILE A 175 -0.83 5.79 14.52
CA ILE A 175 -0.95 4.73 15.51
C ILE A 175 -1.27 5.43 16.83
N ARG A 176 -2.36 5.01 17.46
CA ARG A 176 -2.74 5.44 18.79
C ARG A 176 -2.11 4.52 19.82
N ASP A 177 -1.69 5.09 20.94
CA ASP A 177 -1.47 4.31 22.14
C ASP A 177 -2.81 4.18 22.89
N PRO A 178 -3.47 3.02 22.85
CA PRO A 178 -4.80 2.87 23.41
C PRO A 178 -4.79 2.93 24.95
N ILE A 179 -3.62 2.81 25.59
CA ILE A 179 -3.50 2.80 27.05
C ILE A 179 -3.64 4.23 27.63
N PHE A 180 -3.41 5.28 26.82
CA PHE A 180 -3.55 6.68 27.24
C PHE A 180 -4.98 7.12 27.58
N GLU A 181 -5.99 6.42 27.08
CA GLU A 181 -7.39 6.82 27.24
C GLU A 181 -8.13 6.03 28.31
N GLU A 182 -7.40 5.33 29.19
CA GLU A 182 -8.00 4.41 30.17
C GLU A 182 -8.91 3.36 29.49
N MET A 183 -8.66 3.06 28.21
CA MET A 183 -9.48 2.11 27.43
C MET A 183 -9.28 0.65 27.88
N TYR A 184 -8.41 0.38 28.85
CA TYR A 184 -8.26 -0.96 29.43
C TYR A 184 -8.22 -0.86 30.94
N GLU A 185 -9.24 -1.40 31.60
CA GLU A 185 -9.30 -1.44 33.05
C GLU A 185 -8.18 -2.33 33.62
N GLY A 186 -7.46 -1.83 34.61
CA GLY A 186 -6.42 -2.58 35.32
C GLY A 186 -5.08 -2.72 34.59
N VAL A 187 -4.94 -2.09 33.42
CA VAL A 187 -3.68 -2.07 32.65
C VAL A 187 -3.02 -0.70 32.80
N MET A 188 -1.98 -0.66 33.62
CA MET A 188 -1.06 0.48 33.69
C MET A 188 0.06 0.22 32.67
N GLY A 189 0.21 1.09 31.67
CA GLY A 189 1.26 0.92 30.67
C GLY A 189 1.22 1.93 29.54
N TRP A 190 2.14 1.76 28.60
CA TRP A 190 2.22 2.44 27.32
C TRP A 190 2.82 1.45 26.32
N ILE A 191 2.86 1.78 25.03
CA ILE A 191 3.61 0.99 24.08
C ILE A 191 5.09 1.34 24.20
N ASP A 192 5.92 0.42 24.71
CA ASP A 192 7.36 0.67 24.92
C ASP A 192 8.14 0.83 23.61
N ARG A 193 7.70 0.18 22.53
CA ARG A 193 8.36 0.26 21.23
C ARG A 193 7.36 0.23 20.09
N ILE A 194 7.49 1.19 19.18
CA ILE A 194 6.70 1.24 17.94
C ILE A 194 7.66 1.22 16.78
N ASN A 195 7.56 0.20 15.94
CA ASN A 195 8.35 0.06 14.73
C ASN A 195 7.42 0.11 13.53
N VAL A 196 7.59 1.09 12.66
CA VAL A 196 6.79 1.22 11.45
C VAL A 196 7.68 1.04 10.25
N THR A 197 7.32 0.11 9.36
CA THR A 197 8.04 -0.14 8.11
C THR A 197 7.10 -0.04 6.92
N VAL A 198 7.64 0.25 5.74
CA VAL A 198 6.86 0.38 4.50
C VAL A 198 7.38 -0.56 3.41
N ALA A 199 6.49 -1.03 2.55
CA ALA A 199 6.85 -1.85 1.40
C ALA A 199 7.75 -1.12 0.38
N GLU A 200 8.45 -1.86 -0.48
CA GLU A 200 9.47 -1.32 -1.42
C GLU A 200 8.97 -0.17 -2.31
N GLY A 201 7.68 -0.18 -2.68
CA GLY A 201 7.01 0.85 -3.47
C GLY A 201 6.62 2.11 -2.70
N MET A 202 7.03 2.26 -1.46
CA MET A 202 6.68 3.38 -0.59
C MET A 202 7.92 3.96 0.10
N LYS A 203 7.80 5.19 0.61
CA LYS A 203 8.80 5.77 1.49
C LYS A 203 8.19 6.67 2.55
N ILE A 204 8.75 6.63 3.76
CA ILE A 204 8.41 7.54 4.84
C ILE A 204 9.09 8.89 4.56
N VAL A 205 8.30 9.95 4.45
CA VAL A 205 8.77 11.32 4.18
C VAL A 205 8.87 12.16 5.44
N SER A 206 8.08 11.84 6.46
CA SER A 206 8.21 12.43 7.80
C SER A 206 7.50 11.57 8.83
N SER A 207 7.80 11.82 10.11
CA SER A 207 7.20 11.16 11.26
C SER A 207 6.99 12.15 12.40
N SER A 208 6.06 11.84 13.30
CA SER A 208 5.73 12.62 14.49
C SER A 208 5.22 11.67 15.58
N PRO A 209 5.56 11.83 16.87
CA PRO A 209 6.52 12.79 17.42
C PRO A 209 7.94 12.54 16.91
N GLY A 210 8.78 13.57 16.96
CA GLY A 210 10.21 13.47 16.65
C GLY A 210 11.02 12.94 17.84
N GLU A 211 10.47 13.09 19.03
CA GLU A 211 10.99 12.57 20.28
C GLU A 211 11.04 11.05 20.27
N ASN A 212 12.04 10.48 20.95
CA ASN A 212 12.18 9.04 21.17
C ASN A 212 12.37 8.18 19.89
N ILE A 213 12.60 8.81 18.73
CA ILE A 213 13.03 8.10 17.51
C ILE A 213 14.49 7.67 17.68
N VAL A 214 14.73 6.36 17.59
CA VAL A 214 16.08 5.78 17.68
C VAL A 214 16.64 5.34 16.33
N ASP A 215 15.78 5.04 15.35
CA ASP A 215 16.17 4.77 13.96
C ASP A 215 15.16 5.41 13.01
N TYR A 216 15.65 6.12 11.99
CA TYR A 216 14.84 6.73 10.94
C TYR A 216 15.47 6.46 9.59
N LYS A 217 14.71 5.81 8.70
CA LYS A 217 15.06 5.52 7.32
C LYS A 217 13.85 5.78 6.44
N GLU A 218 14.07 5.98 5.15
CA GLU A 218 12.96 6.07 4.19
C GLU A 218 12.06 4.81 4.20
N SER A 219 12.59 3.66 4.63
CA SER A 219 11.85 2.40 4.72
C SER A 219 11.21 2.12 6.08
N GLY A 220 11.55 2.88 7.12
CA GLY A 220 11.03 2.60 8.46
C GLY A 220 11.44 3.61 9.54
N VAL A 221 10.65 3.65 10.61
CA VAL A 221 10.87 4.49 11.79
C VAL A 221 10.68 3.64 13.04
N LEU A 222 11.61 3.76 13.99
CA LEU A 222 11.57 3.09 15.27
C LEU A 222 11.52 4.10 16.41
N TRP A 223 10.46 4.06 17.20
CA TRP A 223 10.33 4.76 18.47
C TRP A 223 10.62 3.80 19.64
N GLU A 224 11.43 4.25 20.60
CA GLU A 224 11.63 3.58 21.90
C GLU A 224 11.20 4.51 23.04
N ILE A 225 10.14 4.15 23.74
CA ILE A 225 9.43 5.01 24.68
C ILE A 225 9.73 4.50 26.09
N PRO A 226 10.65 5.14 26.84
CA PRO A 226 11.20 4.55 28.05
C PRO A 226 10.32 4.79 29.29
N SER A 227 9.32 5.66 29.21
CA SER A 227 8.43 5.98 30.31
C SER A 227 7.11 6.58 29.83
N MET A 228 6.08 6.49 30.68
CA MET A 228 4.75 7.06 30.43
C MET A 228 4.81 8.57 30.15
N GLU A 229 5.64 9.33 30.85
CA GLU A 229 5.73 10.79 30.68
C GLU A 229 6.30 11.19 29.32
N LYS A 230 7.01 10.27 28.66
CA LYS A 230 7.57 10.45 27.33
C LYS A 230 6.72 9.82 26.23
N ALA A 231 5.69 9.07 26.61
CA ALA A 231 4.79 8.47 25.66
C ALA A 231 3.88 9.55 25.04
N SER A 232 3.57 9.39 23.77
CA SER A 232 2.68 10.28 23.02
C SER A 232 1.34 9.58 22.84
N PRO A 233 0.20 10.30 22.88
CA PRO A 233 -1.10 9.69 22.60
C PRO A 233 -1.19 9.15 21.16
N THR A 234 -0.36 9.64 20.24
CA THR A 234 -0.39 9.24 18.83
C THR A 234 0.98 9.35 18.16
N TYR A 235 1.28 8.40 17.28
CA TYR A 235 2.51 8.28 16.49
C TYR A 235 2.13 8.19 15.01
N CYS A 236 2.49 9.20 14.22
CA CYS A 236 2.13 9.30 12.81
C CYS A 236 3.35 9.18 11.92
N VAL A 237 3.20 8.45 10.82
CA VAL A 237 4.11 8.47 9.68
C VAL A 237 3.40 9.07 8.48
N ASN A 238 4.11 9.90 7.71
CA ASN A 238 3.69 10.32 6.39
C ASN A 238 4.42 9.46 5.37
N VAL A 239 3.66 8.69 4.59
CA VAL A 239 4.16 7.77 3.59
C VAL A 239 3.84 8.30 2.21
N ARG A 240 4.84 8.31 1.32
CA ARG A 240 4.69 8.67 -0.08
C ARG A 240 4.87 7.45 -0.98
N LEU A 241 3.93 7.24 -1.89
CA LEU A 241 4.02 6.19 -2.91
C LEU A 241 5.12 6.53 -3.94
N LYS A 242 6.02 5.57 -4.19
CA LYS A 242 7.05 5.68 -5.24
C LYS A 242 6.39 5.43 -6.60
N GLY A 243 6.49 6.42 -7.48
CA GLY A 243 6.00 6.35 -8.86
C GLY A 243 6.16 7.70 -9.56
N ILE A 244 5.93 7.78 -10.87
CA ILE A 244 5.94 9.03 -11.63
C ILE A 244 4.49 9.53 -11.74
N VAL A 245 4.19 10.77 -11.30
CA VAL A 245 2.92 11.41 -11.69
C VAL A 245 3.16 11.91 -13.09
N ILE A 246 2.55 11.27 -14.09
CA ILE A 246 2.42 11.92 -15.38
C ILE A 246 1.23 12.86 -15.22
N PRO A 247 1.42 14.19 -15.24
CA PRO A 247 0.30 15.10 -15.17
C PRO A 247 -0.69 14.77 -16.29
N SER A 248 -1.99 14.82 -16.01
CA SER A 248 -3.02 14.55 -17.02
C SER A 248 -2.87 15.44 -18.26
N TRP A 249 -2.39 16.68 -18.09
CA TRP A 249 -2.07 17.58 -19.20
C TRP A 249 -0.91 17.06 -20.07
N LEU A 250 0.09 16.39 -19.49
CA LEU A 250 1.21 15.82 -20.23
C LEU A 250 0.74 14.63 -21.10
N ILE A 251 -0.20 13.82 -20.60
CA ILE A 251 -0.84 12.74 -21.36
C ILE A 251 -1.61 13.32 -22.56
N LEU A 252 -2.34 14.42 -22.35
CA LEU A 252 -3.06 15.11 -23.42
C LEU A 252 -2.11 15.69 -24.48
N VAL A 253 -1.02 16.33 -24.07
CA VAL A 253 -0.01 16.89 -24.99
C VAL A 253 0.64 15.78 -25.81
N VAL A 254 1.09 14.69 -25.17
CA VAL A 254 1.70 13.55 -25.86
C VAL A 254 0.70 12.93 -26.84
N SER A 255 -0.57 12.79 -26.45
CA SER A 255 -1.62 12.27 -27.31
C SER A 255 -1.84 13.16 -28.55
N PHE A 256 -1.87 14.48 -28.36
CA PHE A 256 -2.02 15.44 -29.47
C PHE A 256 -0.82 15.40 -30.42
N VAL A 257 0.41 15.30 -29.90
CA VAL A 257 1.63 15.17 -30.71
C VAL A 257 1.59 13.88 -31.54
N VAL A 258 1.18 12.76 -30.95
CA VAL A 258 1.03 11.49 -31.66
C VAL A 258 -0.03 11.59 -32.76
N LEU A 259 -1.17 12.22 -32.48
CA LEU A 259 -2.23 12.48 -33.47
C LEU A 259 -1.74 13.37 -34.63
N ALA A 260 -1.00 14.43 -34.33
CA ALA A 260 -0.44 15.33 -35.33
C ALA A 260 0.61 14.63 -36.23
N LEU A 261 1.47 13.81 -35.63
CA LEU A 261 2.45 12.99 -36.38
C LEU A 261 1.75 11.98 -37.28
N LEU A 262 0.73 11.28 -36.77
CA LEU A 262 -0.08 10.36 -37.56
C LEU A 262 -0.75 11.09 -38.74
N TYR A 263 -1.34 12.26 -38.49
CA TYR A 263 -1.92 13.10 -39.54
C TYR A 263 -0.88 13.53 -40.58
N PHE A 264 0.32 13.92 -40.17
CA PHE A 264 1.38 14.35 -41.07
C PHE A 264 1.90 13.19 -41.95
N ILE A 265 2.07 12.00 -41.37
CA ILE A 265 2.44 10.79 -42.10
C ILE A 265 1.34 10.40 -43.11
N LEU A 266 0.08 10.48 -42.70
CA LEU A 266 -1.07 10.16 -43.56
C LEU A 266 -1.25 11.17 -44.71
N SER A 267 -1.12 12.46 -44.43
CA SER A 267 -1.23 13.52 -45.44
C SER A 267 -0.10 13.47 -46.46
N LYS A 268 1.12 13.09 -46.07
CA LYS A 268 2.21 12.80 -47.03
C LYS A 268 1.92 11.59 -47.93
N LYS A 269 1.23 10.55 -47.42
CA LYS A 269 0.82 9.40 -48.25
C LYS A 269 -0.33 9.72 -49.22
N LEU A 270 -1.18 10.69 -48.89
CA LEU A 270 -2.30 11.15 -49.74
C LEU A 270 -1.87 12.16 -50.80
N ARG A 271 -0.76 12.89 -50.62
CA ARG A 271 -0.09 13.65 -51.68
C ARG A 271 0.79 12.73 -52.55
N LYS A 272 0.18 11.80 -53.28
CA LYS A 272 0.77 11.41 -54.58
C LYS A 272 0.47 12.55 -55.56
N PRO A 273 1.44 13.10 -56.30
CA PRO A 273 1.14 14.06 -57.35
C PRO A 273 0.28 13.35 -58.40
N SER A 274 -0.92 13.89 -58.65
CA SER A 274 -1.63 13.61 -59.89
C SER A 274 -0.76 14.15 -61.02
N GLN A 275 -0.06 13.25 -61.74
CA GLN A 275 0.44 13.58 -63.05
C GLN A 275 -0.76 13.78 -63.97
N GLU A 276 -1.02 15.00 -64.35
CA GLU A 276 -1.73 15.36 -65.58
C GLU A 276 -0.93 16.49 -66.24
N PRO A 277 -1.08 16.79 -67.54
CA PRO A 277 -1.52 15.97 -68.67
C PRO A 277 -0.58 16.19 -69.89
N PHE A 278 -0.20 15.17 -70.68
CA PHE A 278 0.37 15.43 -72.02
C PHE A 278 0.16 14.25 -72.97
N LEU A 279 -0.57 14.52 -74.06
CA LEU A 279 -0.44 13.97 -75.43
C LEU A 279 -1.38 14.89 -76.27
N SER A 280 -0.92 16.01 -76.83
CA SER A 280 -0.14 16.21 -78.07
C SER A 280 -0.75 15.56 -79.32
N THR A 281 -1.01 16.43 -80.30
CA THR A 281 -1.43 16.27 -81.72
C THR A 281 -2.85 15.80 -82.00
#